data_AF-A0A923WYA0-F1
#
_entry.id   AF-A0A923WYA0-F1
#
_cell.length_a   1.000
_cell.length_b   1.000
_cell.length_c   1.000
_cell.angle_alpha   90.00
_cell.angle_beta   90.00
_cell.angle_gamma   90.00
#
_symmetry.space_group_name_H-M   'P 1'
#
loop_
_entity.id
_entity.type
_entity.pdbx_description
1 polymer ?
#
loop_
_entity_poly.entity_id
_entity_poly.type
_entity_poly.pdbx_seq_one_letter_code
_entity_poly.pdbx_strand_id
1 'polypeptide(L)'
;ISDGTSDIFIATKEGMSIRFNEDDVRGMGRSARGVKGITLSKEDSVIGMEVLEKDTKDTILMVTGKGYGKRSEPTEYRVQSRGGVGIITQKTTDKVGNVIGTTKVKPTQELILSTDQGQVIRMKITDISVLGRNTQGVRLINLDEKQEFVTSLAVVDDEEKAGEGIH
;
A
#
# COMPACT_ATOMS: atom_id res chain seq x y z
N ILE A 1 -4.50 -7.91 14.03
CA ILE A 1 -3.71 -8.39 15.19
C ILE A 1 -2.91 -9.57 14.67
N SER A 2 -1.58 -9.53 14.80
CA SER A 2 -0.70 -10.60 14.32
C SER A 2 -0.44 -11.63 15.43
N ASP A 3 -0.16 -12.88 15.04
CA ASP A 3 -0.08 -14.03 15.94
C ASP A 3 1.31 -14.72 15.95
N GLY A 4 2.33 -14.06 15.40
CA GLY A 4 3.69 -14.61 15.25
C GLY A 4 3.88 -15.50 14.04
N THR A 5 2.82 -15.85 13.29
CA THR A 5 2.95 -16.71 12.10
C THR A 5 2.90 -15.94 10.79
N SER A 6 2.61 -14.64 10.86
CA SER A 6 2.45 -13.75 9.70
C SER A 6 3.77 -13.16 9.25
N ASP A 7 3.77 -12.59 8.06
CA ASP A 7 4.88 -11.77 7.57
C ASP A 7 4.56 -10.29 7.72
N ILE A 8 5.58 -9.49 7.99
CA ILE A 8 5.51 -8.04 7.98
C ILE A 8 5.93 -7.56 6.59
N PHE A 9 5.05 -6.80 5.94
CA PHE A 9 5.33 -6.07 4.71
C PHE A 9 5.51 -4.59 5.03
N ILE A 10 6.55 -3.97 4.50
CA ILE A 10 6.80 -2.53 4.61
C ILE A 10 7.02 -2.00 3.20
N ALA A 11 6.41 -0.86 2.86
CA ALA A 11 6.69 -0.14 1.62
C ALA A 11 7.18 1.28 1.87
N THR A 12 7.89 1.82 0.89
CA THR A 12 8.56 3.11 0.99
C THR A 12 8.11 4.08 -0.10
N LYS A 13 8.37 5.36 0.14
CA LYS A 13 8.06 6.50 -0.73
C LYS A 13 8.69 6.35 -2.11
N GLU A 14 9.94 5.87 -2.19
CA GLU A 14 10.65 5.67 -3.45
C GLU A 14 10.21 4.39 -4.21
N GLY A 15 9.28 3.62 -3.66
CA GLY A 15 8.72 2.44 -4.32
C GLY A 15 9.46 1.13 -4.01
N MET A 16 10.19 1.08 -2.89
CA MET A 16 10.80 -0.14 -2.36
C MET A 16 9.87 -0.83 -1.36
N SER A 17 10.08 -2.13 -1.19
CA SER A 17 9.35 -2.92 -0.20
C SER A 17 10.20 -4.03 0.39
N ILE A 18 9.94 -4.40 1.63
CA ILE A 18 10.49 -5.61 2.24
C ILE A 18 9.35 -6.42 2.86
N ARG A 19 9.46 -7.74 2.75
CA ARG A 19 8.61 -8.71 3.44
C ARG A 19 9.52 -9.60 4.27
N PHE A 20 9.32 -9.69 5.58
CA PHE A 20 10.10 -10.55 6.46
C PHE A 20 9.17 -11.21 7.49
N ASN A 21 9.61 -12.32 8.07
CA ASN A 21 8.78 -13.04 9.03
C ASN A 21 8.68 -12.27 10.35
N GLU A 22 7.49 -12.22 10.96
CA GLU A 22 7.28 -11.48 12.21
C GLU A 22 8.19 -11.96 13.36
N ASP A 23 8.54 -13.25 13.40
CA ASP A 23 9.42 -13.81 14.43
C ASP A 23 10.84 -13.21 14.41
N ASP A 24 11.25 -12.57 13.31
CA ASP A 24 12.50 -11.80 13.25
C ASP A 24 12.47 -10.56 14.17
N VAL A 25 11.29 -10.18 14.67
CA VAL A 25 11.06 -9.09 15.62
C VAL A 25 10.80 -9.69 16.99
N ARG A 26 11.78 -9.57 17.89
CA ARG A 26 11.58 -9.96 19.29
C ARG A 26 10.57 -9.04 19.96
N GLY A 27 9.68 -9.62 20.76
CA GLY A 27 8.80 -8.86 21.65
C GLY A 27 9.63 -7.91 22.53
N MET A 28 9.31 -6.62 22.46
CA MET A 28 9.96 -5.58 23.24
C MET A 28 8.93 -4.85 24.09
N GLY A 29 9.37 -4.34 25.26
CA GLY A 29 8.53 -3.48 26.09
C GLY A 29 8.21 -2.16 25.38
N ARG A 30 7.10 -1.51 25.78
CA ARG A 30 6.60 -0.26 25.17
C ARG A 30 7.62 0.90 25.16
N SER A 31 8.61 0.87 26.06
CA SER A 31 9.67 1.88 26.17
C SER A 31 10.87 1.65 25.23
N ALA A 32 10.89 0.55 24.48
CA ALA A 32 12.00 0.24 23.58
C ALA A 32 11.97 1.10 22.31
N ARG A 33 13.15 1.33 21.72
CA ARG A 33 13.31 2.11 20.47
C ARG A 33 12.84 1.37 19.20
N GLY A 34 12.49 0.09 19.31
CA GLY A 34 12.20 -0.77 18.16
C GLY A 34 13.46 -1.33 17.49
N VAL A 35 13.26 -2.10 16.42
CA VAL A 35 14.33 -2.68 15.60
C VAL A 35 14.15 -2.26 14.15
N LYS A 36 15.25 -2.25 13.38
CA LYS A 36 15.23 -1.88 11.95
C LYS A 36 14.37 -2.86 11.14
N GLY A 37 13.36 -2.35 10.43
CA GLY A 37 12.54 -3.14 9.50
C GLY A 37 13.10 -3.18 8.08
N ILE A 38 13.43 -2.01 7.51
CA ILE A 38 13.98 -1.85 6.16
C ILE A 38 15.16 -0.87 6.17
N THR A 39 16.12 -1.05 5.25
CA THR A 39 17.16 -0.06 4.97
C THR A 39 16.65 0.93 3.92
N LEU A 40 16.61 2.21 4.30
CA LEU A 40 16.16 3.31 3.45
C LEU A 40 17.35 3.98 2.74
N SER A 41 17.07 4.52 1.55
CA SER A 41 17.94 5.51 0.92
C SER A 41 17.84 6.85 1.66
N LYS A 42 18.67 7.84 1.30
CA LYS A 42 18.75 9.12 2.02
C LYS A 42 17.45 9.93 2.00
N GLU A 43 16.72 9.88 0.88
CA GLU A 43 15.50 10.69 0.65
C GLU A 43 14.20 9.86 0.73
N ASP A 44 14.35 8.58 1.10
CA ASP A 44 13.27 7.62 1.23
C ASP A 44 12.72 7.56 2.66
N SER A 45 11.49 7.12 2.77
CA SER A 45 10.76 7.01 4.03
C SER A 45 9.74 5.88 3.95
N VAL A 46 9.48 5.22 5.06
CA VAL A 46 8.37 4.26 5.15
C VAL A 46 7.05 5.01 4.99
N ILE A 47 6.17 4.51 4.10
CA ILE A 47 4.84 5.10 3.86
C ILE A 47 3.70 4.20 4.36
N GLY A 48 4.01 2.96 4.71
CA GLY A 48 3.03 2.04 5.27
C GLY A 48 3.62 0.66 5.56
N MET A 49 2.89 -0.07 6.40
CA MET A 49 3.23 -1.41 6.86
C MET A 49 1.94 -2.22 6.90
N GLU A 50 2.02 -3.47 6.48
CA GLU A 50 0.92 -4.41 6.46
C GLU A 50 1.33 -5.74 7.08
N VAL A 51 0.40 -6.40 7.76
CA VAL A 51 0.56 -7.79 8.19
C VAL A 51 -0.03 -8.68 7.11
N LEU A 52 0.80 -9.56 6.55
CA LEU A 52 0.42 -10.52 5.52
C LEU A 52 0.34 -11.90 6.15
N GLU A 53 -0.88 -12.43 6.26
CA GLU A 53 -1.09 -13.83 6.57
C GLU A 53 -0.52 -14.69 5.42
N LYS A 54 0.07 -15.85 5.74
CA LYS A 54 0.81 -16.66 4.74
C LYS A 54 -0.01 -17.01 3.50
N ASP A 55 -1.30 -17.27 3.68
CA ASP A 55 -2.23 -17.70 2.63
C ASP A 55 -3.25 -16.60 2.24
N THR A 56 -2.94 -15.33 2.56
CA THR A 56 -3.84 -14.23 2.22
C THR A 56 -4.05 -14.14 0.70
N LYS A 57 -5.30 -13.89 0.31
CA LYS A 57 -5.70 -13.59 -1.07
C LYS A 57 -5.91 -12.10 -1.30
N ASP A 58 -5.70 -11.30 -0.26
CA ASP A 58 -5.82 -9.85 -0.35
C ASP A 58 -4.61 -9.31 -1.11
N THR A 59 -4.88 -8.37 -2.00
CA THR A 59 -3.83 -7.78 -2.86
C THR A 59 -3.22 -6.55 -2.20
N ILE A 60 -1.98 -6.23 -2.56
CA ILE A 60 -1.32 -5.01 -2.08
C ILE A 60 -1.58 -3.87 -3.06
N LEU A 61 -2.29 -2.85 -2.60
CA LEU A 61 -2.51 -1.61 -3.33
C LEU A 61 -1.33 -0.66 -3.12
N MET A 62 -0.81 -0.11 -4.22
CA MET A 62 0.14 1.00 -4.22
C MET A 62 -0.51 2.19 -4.93
N VAL A 63 -0.44 3.39 -4.34
CA VAL A 63 -0.91 4.65 -4.94
C VAL A 63 0.20 5.69 -4.93
N THR A 64 0.35 6.42 -6.02
CA THR A 64 1.35 7.48 -6.19
C THR A 64 0.73 8.87 -6.23
N GLY A 65 1.56 9.87 -5.95
CA GLY A 65 1.12 11.27 -5.86
C GLY A 65 0.56 11.84 -7.16
N LYS A 66 0.93 11.31 -8.34
CA LYS A 66 0.37 11.75 -9.63
C LYS A 66 -0.85 10.93 -10.07
N GLY A 67 -1.54 10.29 -9.13
CA GLY A 67 -2.80 9.58 -9.40
C GLY A 67 -2.64 8.27 -10.15
N TYR A 68 -1.48 7.61 -10.05
CA TYR A 68 -1.29 6.25 -10.55
C TYR A 68 -1.40 5.24 -9.41
N GLY A 69 -1.77 4.02 -9.74
CA GLY A 69 -1.75 2.92 -8.79
C GLY A 69 -1.99 1.58 -9.44
N LYS A 70 -1.87 0.55 -8.61
CA LYS A 70 -2.09 -0.84 -9.01
C LYS A 70 -2.23 -1.72 -7.78
N ARG A 71 -2.80 -2.89 -7.99
CA ARG A 71 -2.78 -4.00 -7.04
C ARG A 71 -1.73 -5.00 -7.48
N SER A 72 -1.03 -5.63 -6.54
CA SER A 72 -0.11 -6.72 -6.81
C SER A 72 -0.42 -7.90 -5.89
N GLU A 73 -0.30 -9.12 -6.41
CA GLU A 73 -0.53 -10.32 -5.62
C GLU A 73 0.50 -10.44 -4.49
N PRO A 74 0.12 -10.93 -3.29
CA PRO A 74 1.06 -11.08 -2.17
C PRO A 74 2.21 -12.05 -2.52
N THR A 75 1.98 -12.99 -3.43
CA THR A 75 3.00 -13.94 -3.93
C THR A 75 4.13 -13.29 -4.74
N GLU A 76 3.92 -12.09 -5.27
CA GLU A 76 4.97 -11.30 -5.95
C GLU A 76 6.08 -10.85 -4.98
N TYR A 77 5.77 -10.83 -3.69
CA TYR A 77 6.64 -10.36 -2.62
C TYR A 77 7.26 -11.55 -1.89
N ARG A 78 8.45 -11.94 -2.33
CA ARG A 78 9.25 -12.96 -1.63
C ARG A 78 9.66 -12.48 -0.23
N VAL A 79 9.72 -13.42 0.71
CA VAL A 79 10.30 -13.20 2.03
C VAL A 79 11.80 -12.91 1.91
N GLN A 80 12.27 -11.99 2.73
CA GLN A 80 13.64 -11.46 2.80
C GLN A 80 14.06 -11.35 4.26
N SER A 81 15.36 -11.27 4.51
CA SER A 81 15.88 -10.98 5.86
C SER A 81 15.52 -9.56 6.29
N ARG A 82 14.98 -9.42 7.51
CA ARG A 82 14.66 -8.12 8.11
C ARG A 82 15.86 -7.17 8.08
N GLY A 83 15.60 -5.89 7.82
CA GLY A 83 16.62 -4.84 7.75
C GLY A 83 17.33 -4.75 6.40
N GLY A 84 17.00 -5.60 5.42
CA GLY A 84 17.49 -5.49 4.05
C GLY A 84 17.01 -4.23 3.32
N VAL A 85 17.54 -4.00 2.12
CA VAL A 85 17.14 -2.88 1.24
C VAL A 85 15.78 -3.11 0.57
N GLY A 86 15.35 -4.38 0.48
CA GLY A 86 14.08 -4.75 -0.12
C GLY A 86 14.14 -4.89 -1.64
N ILE A 87 12.96 -4.91 -2.27
CA ILE A 87 12.72 -5.08 -3.71
C ILE A 87 11.70 -4.04 -4.20
N ILE A 88 11.76 -3.70 -5.48
CA ILE A 88 10.84 -2.75 -6.11
C ILE A 88 9.39 -3.27 -6.01
N THR A 89 8.49 -2.44 -5.47
CA THR A 89 7.03 -2.65 -5.41
C THR A 89 6.24 -1.70 -6.32
N GLN A 90 6.85 -0.56 -6.64
CA GLN A 90 6.28 0.45 -7.53
C GLN A 90 7.43 1.12 -8.27
N LYS A 91 7.39 1.14 -9.61
CA LYS A 91 8.40 1.84 -10.40
C LYS A 91 8.10 3.33 -10.42
N THR A 92 8.66 4.06 -9.47
CA THR A 92 8.57 5.53 -9.39
C THR A 92 9.36 6.17 -10.53
N THR A 93 8.77 7.21 -11.13
CA THR A 93 9.36 8.03 -12.21
C THR A 93 8.74 9.41 -12.15
N ASP A 94 9.32 10.40 -12.82
CA ASP A 94 8.74 11.74 -12.91
C ASP A 94 7.29 11.74 -13.41
N LYS A 95 6.92 10.78 -14.26
CA LYS A 95 5.55 10.64 -14.78
C LYS A 95 4.53 10.27 -13.69
N VAL A 96 4.88 9.34 -12.81
CA VAL A 96 3.94 8.78 -11.82
C VAL A 96 4.13 9.34 -10.42
N GLY A 97 5.28 9.96 -10.15
CA GLY A 97 5.64 10.47 -8.83
C GLY A 97 5.99 9.38 -7.82
N ASN A 98 6.25 9.81 -6.60
CA ASN A 98 6.51 8.93 -5.46
C ASN A 98 5.23 8.25 -4.96
N VAL A 99 5.41 7.15 -4.24
CA VAL A 99 4.32 6.48 -3.52
C VAL A 99 3.85 7.39 -2.39
N ILE A 100 2.54 7.60 -2.29
CA ILE A 100 1.90 8.35 -1.19
C ILE A 100 1.21 7.42 -0.19
N GLY A 101 0.94 6.17 -0.57
CA GLY A 101 0.42 5.18 0.36
C GLY A 101 0.37 3.78 -0.22
N THR A 102 0.29 2.82 0.70
CA THR A 102 0.13 1.40 0.44
C THR A 102 -0.92 0.87 1.40
N THR A 103 -1.70 -0.13 0.98
CA THR A 103 -2.49 -0.92 1.92
C THR A 103 -2.89 -2.27 1.36
N LYS A 104 -3.14 -3.24 2.23
CA LYS A 104 -3.72 -4.54 1.87
C LYS A 104 -5.22 -4.36 1.64
N VAL A 105 -5.71 -4.77 0.47
CA VAL A 105 -7.11 -4.52 0.05
C VAL A 105 -7.83 -5.79 -0.36
N LYS A 106 -9.11 -5.84 -0.01
CA LYS A 106 -10.06 -6.89 -0.40
C LYS A 106 -10.87 -6.47 -1.63
N PRO A 107 -11.34 -7.42 -2.45
CA PRO A 107 -12.21 -7.11 -3.60
C PRO A 107 -13.52 -6.40 -3.21
N THR A 108 -14.01 -6.57 -1.99
CA THR A 108 -15.26 -5.98 -1.47
C THR A 108 -15.07 -4.58 -0.89
N GLN A 109 -13.90 -3.97 -1.09
CA GLN A 109 -13.59 -2.66 -0.56
C GLN A 109 -13.61 -1.61 -1.67
N GLU A 110 -13.63 -0.36 -1.24
CA GLU A 110 -13.50 0.80 -2.11
C GLU A 110 -12.36 1.69 -1.66
N LEU A 111 -11.69 2.30 -2.64
CA LEU A 111 -10.64 3.27 -2.46
C LEU A 111 -11.22 4.67 -2.56
N ILE A 112 -10.91 5.51 -1.57
CA ILE A 112 -11.14 6.94 -1.58
C ILE A 112 -9.79 7.63 -1.72
N LEU A 113 -9.64 8.50 -2.71
CA LEU A 113 -8.47 9.35 -2.92
C LEU A 113 -8.85 10.81 -2.75
N SER A 114 -8.03 11.56 -2.02
CA SER A 114 -8.19 13.01 -1.90
C SER A 114 -6.99 13.73 -2.50
N THR A 115 -7.24 14.85 -3.17
CA THR A 115 -6.21 15.70 -3.76
C THR A 115 -5.92 16.94 -2.92
N ASP A 116 -4.82 17.63 -3.20
CA ASP A 116 -4.47 18.91 -2.60
C ASP A 116 -5.43 20.05 -3.00
N GLN A 117 -6.20 19.86 -4.08
CA GLN A 117 -7.22 20.80 -4.54
C GLN A 117 -8.64 20.45 -4.02
N GLY A 118 -8.75 19.48 -3.11
CA GLY A 118 -10.01 19.11 -2.48
C GLY A 118 -10.92 18.22 -3.33
N GLN A 119 -10.41 17.67 -4.45
CA GLN A 119 -11.14 16.64 -5.19
C GLN A 119 -11.09 15.33 -4.42
N VAL A 120 -12.24 14.64 -4.34
CA VAL A 120 -12.37 13.32 -3.72
C VAL A 120 -12.90 12.36 -4.78
N ILE A 121 -12.13 11.30 -5.06
CA ILE A 121 -12.53 10.23 -5.96
C ILE A 121 -12.77 8.96 -5.14
N ARG A 122 -13.89 8.28 -5.41
CA ARG A 122 -14.22 6.96 -4.86
C ARG A 122 -14.29 5.94 -6.00
N MET A 123 -13.66 4.78 -5.82
CA MET A 123 -13.68 3.70 -6.82
C MET A 123 -13.60 2.32 -6.18
N LYS A 124 -14.16 1.31 -6.83
CA LYS A 124 -14.08 -0.07 -6.35
C LYS A 124 -12.67 -0.59 -6.46
N ILE A 125 -12.22 -1.35 -5.47
CA ILE A 125 -10.92 -2.02 -5.52
C ILE A 125 -10.82 -2.93 -6.74
N THR A 126 -11.94 -3.55 -7.16
CA THR A 126 -12.01 -4.39 -8.36
C THR A 126 -11.70 -3.67 -9.66
N ASP A 127 -11.92 -2.36 -9.74
CA ASP A 127 -11.66 -1.56 -10.94
C ASP A 127 -10.15 -1.24 -11.11
N ILE A 128 -9.36 -1.41 -10.04
CA ILE A 128 -7.92 -1.17 -10.06
C ILE A 128 -7.20 -2.41 -10.62
N SER A 129 -6.36 -2.22 -11.64
CA SER A 129 -5.66 -3.33 -12.29
C SER A 129 -4.72 -4.08 -11.33
N VAL A 130 -4.76 -5.42 -11.42
CA VAL A 130 -3.75 -6.30 -10.81
C VAL A 130 -2.59 -6.44 -11.79
N LEU A 131 -1.38 -6.06 -11.36
CA LEU A 131 -0.17 -6.05 -12.16
C LEU A 131 1.02 -6.54 -11.35
N GLY A 132 2.09 -6.97 -12.03
CA GLY A 132 3.33 -7.35 -11.36
C GLY A 132 3.93 -6.21 -10.53
N ARG A 133 4.70 -6.57 -9.49
CA ARG A 133 5.23 -5.56 -8.54
C ARG A 133 6.15 -4.53 -9.19
N ASN A 134 6.97 -4.93 -10.18
CA ASN A 134 7.93 -4.01 -10.82
C ASN A 134 7.33 -3.31 -12.05
N THR A 135 6.26 -2.54 -11.84
CA THR A 135 5.56 -1.78 -12.89
C THR A 135 5.20 -0.38 -12.39
N GLN A 136 4.80 0.51 -13.31
CA GLN A 136 4.35 1.87 -12.97
C GLN A 136 2.88 1.93 -12.50
N GLY A 137 2.11 0.87 -12.74
CA GLY A 137 0.66 0.90 -12.56
C GLY A 137 -0.09 1.65 -13.65
N VAL A 138 -1.38 1.86 -13.41
CA VAL A 138 -2.31 2.55 -14.31
C VAL A 138 -2.78 3.86 -13.69
N ARG A 139 -3.31 4.77 -14.51
CA ARG A 139 -3.90 6.01 -14.02
C ARG A 139 -5.22 5.67 -13.31
N LEU A 140 -5.34 6.06 -12.04
CA LEU A 140 -6.56 5.92 -11.25
C LEU A 140 -7.46 7.15 -11.43
N ILE A 141 -6.84 8.33 -11.47
CA ILE A 141 -7.55 9.61 -11.53
C ILE A 141 -6.89 10.53 -12.55
N ASN A 142 -7.69 11.36 -13.20
CA ASN A 142 -7.17 12.40 -14.07
C ASN A 142 -6.96 13.66 -13.25
N LEU A 143 -5.70 13.92 -12.89
CA LEU A 143 -5.30 15.16 -12.22
C LEU A 143 -5.09 16.25 -13.27
N ASP A 144 -5.54 17.47 -12.98
CA ASP A 144 -5.29 18.58 -13.88
C ASP A 144 -3.78 18.85 -14.01
N GLU A 145 -3.31 18.93 -15.26
CA GLU A 145 -1.91 18.69 -15.64
C GLU A 145 -0.87 19.63 -15.01
N LYS A 146 -1.27 20.69 -14.30
CA LYS A 146 -0.33 21.75 -13.90
C LYS A 146 0.11 21.75 -12.44
N GLN A 147 -0.63 21.23 -11.47
CA GLN A 147 -0.20 21.28 -10.06
C GLN A 147 -0.88 20.26 -9.12
N GLU A 148 -1.86 19.47 -9.56
CA GLU A 148 -2.65 18.67 -8.62
C GLU A 148 -1.97 17.34 -8.25
N PHE A 149 -2.06 16.94 -6.98
CA PHE A 149 -1.50 15.70 -6.45
C PHE A 149 -2.48 15.00 -5.52
N VAL A 150 -2.43 13.67 -5.51
CA VAL A 150 -3.05 12.85 -4.46
C VAL A 150 -2.28 13.08 -3.16
N THR A 151 -3.00 13.48 -2.10
CA THR A 151 -2.45 13.77 -0.78
C THR A 151 -2.75 12.69 0.23
N SER A 152 -3.84 11.94 0.05
CA SER A 152 -4.23 10.86 0.95
C SER A 152 -5.06 9.79 0.25
N LEU A 153 -5.08 8.62 0.86
CA LEU A 153 -5.96 7.53 0.50
C LEU A 153 -6.65 6.96 1.75
N ALA A 154 -7.87 6.48 1.58
CA ALA A 154 -8.58 5.69 2.57
C ALA A 154 -9.19 4.47 1.87
N VAL A 155 -9.27 3.35 2.60
CA VAL A 155 -9.97 2.16 2.14
C VAL A 155 -11.14 1.91 3.08
N VAL A 156 -12.31 1.74 2.50
CA VAL A 156 -13.55 1.49 3.23
C VAL A 156 -14.15 0.17 2.76
N ASP A 157 -14.78 -0.56 3.68
CA ASP A 157 -15.61 -1.70 3.30
C ASP A 157 -16.85 -1.18 2.56
N ASP A 158 -17.28 -1.91 1.52
CA ASP A 158 -18.49 -1.60 0.77
C ASP A 158 -19.72 -1.81 1.67
N GLU A 159 -20.20 -0.73 2.29
CA GLU A 159 -21.44 -0.73 3.05
C GLU A 159 -22.65 -0.56 2.10
N GLU A 160 -23.07 -1.65 1.44
CA GLU A 160 -24.41 -1.75 0.85
C GLU A 160 -25.16 -2.99 1.37
N LYS A 161 -25.79 -2.81 2.55
CA LYS A 161 -27.22 -3.09 2.87
C LYS A 161 -27.48 -3.03 4.38
N ALA A 162 -27.47 -1.83 4.95
CA ALA A 162 -28.12 -1.55 6.22
C ALA A 162 -28.99 -0.29 6.06
N GLY A 163 -30.17 -0.42 5.45
CA GLY A 163 -31.08 0.73 5.37
C GLY A 163 -32.21 0.74 4.34
N GLU A 164 -32.38 -0.27 3.48
CA GLU A 164 -33.60 -0.36 2.65
C GLU A 164 -34.34 -1.67 2.93
N GLY A 165 -35.04 -1.66 4.07
CA GLY A 165 -35.99 -2.67 4.51
C GLY A 165 -37.33 -2.03 4.86
N ILE A 166 -38.10 -1.71 3.82
CA ILE A 166 -39.55 -1.95 3.65
C ILE A 166 -40.52 -1.44 4.76
N HIS A 167 -41.34 -0.47 4.34
CA HIS A 167 -42.75 -0.16 4.69
C HIS A 167 -43.12 0.22 6.13
#